data_AF-A0A537RQY2-F1
#
_entry.id   AF-A0A537RQY2-F1
#
_cell.length_a   1.000
_cell.length_b   1.000
_cell.length_c   1.000
_cell.angle_alpha   90.00
_cell.angle_beta   90.00
_cell.angle_gamma   90.00
#
_symmetry.space_group_name_H-M   'P 1'
#
loop_
_entity.id
_entity.type
_entity.pdbx_description
1 polymer ?
#
loop_
_entity_poly.entity_id
_entity_poly.type
_entity_poly.pdbx_seq_one_letter_code
_entity_poly.pdbx_strand_id
1 'polypeptide(L)' 'MPIWQRLLITLVVMLLTSYLVGLFWHWIFSSDIPSYLSGAVGGLSAVPTWEFLQRVRPQR' A
#
# COMPACT_ATOMS: atom_id res chain seq x y z
N MET A 1 8.92 0.55 34.63
CA MET A 1 8.27 -0.53 33.84
C MET A 1 9.29 -1.63 33.63
N PRO A 2 9.04 -2.87 34.08
CA PRO A 2 9.94 -4.00 33.83
C PRO A 2 10.14 -4.18 32.32
N ILE A 3 11.40 -4.41 31.90
CA ILE A 3 11.81 -4.42 30.49
C ILE A 3 10.97 -5.39 29.64
N TRP A 4 10.57 -6.50 30.26
CA TRP A 4 9.73 -7.56 29.69
C TRP A 4 8.33 -7.10 29.30
N GLN A 5 7.71 -6.29 30.14
CA GLN A 5 6.35 -5.79 29.91
C GLN A 5 6.33 -4.80 28.74
N ARG A 6 7.39 -4.00 28.61
CA ARG A 6 7.55 -3.07 27.48
C ARG A 6 7.73 -3.79 26.15
N LEU A 7 8.51 -4.88 26.14
CA LEU A 7 8.71 -5.74 24.96
C LEU A 7 7.41 -6.41 24.52
N LEU A 8 6.64 -6.95 25.47
CA LEU A 8 5.35 -7.60 25.20
C LEU A 8 4.35 -6.61 24.59
N ILE A 9 4.28 -5.39 25.13
CA ILE A 9 3.41 -4.33 24.60
C ILE A 9 3.83 -3.95 23.19
N THR A 10 5.12 -3.71 22.92
CA THR A 10 5.59 -3.38 21.57
C THR A 10 5.28 -4.47 20.55
N LEU A 11 5.40 -5.74 20.95
CA LEU A 11 5.12 -6.88 20.08
C LEU A 11 3.62 -6.97 19.75
N VAL A 12 2.76 -6.81 20.75
CA VAL A 12 1.30 -6.77 20.58
C VAL A 12 0.89 -5.58 19.71
N VAL A 13 1.47 -4.41 19.91
CA VAL A 13 1.20 -3.21 19.10
C VAL A 13 1.63 -3.40 17.65
N MET A 14 2.81 -3.98 17.40
CA MET A 14 3.26 -4.30 16.04
C MET A 14 2.28 -5.25 15.33
N LEU A 15 1.87 -6.34 16.00
CA LEU A 15 0.90 -7.29 15.46
C LEU A 15 -0.46 -6.64 15.17
N LEU A 16 -0.99 -5.86 16.11
CA LEU A 16 -2.25 -5.16 15.92
C LEU A 16 -2.17 -4.17 14.76
N THR A 17 -1.09 -3.41 14.67
CA THR A 17 -0.91 -2.41 13.62
C THR A 17 -0.80 -3.08 12.25
N SER A 18 0.02 -4.12 12.12
CA SER A 18 0.14 -4.90 10.88
C SER A 18 -1.18 -5.56 10.49
N TYR A 19 -1.94 -6.08 11.46
CA TYR A 19 -3.25 -6.68 11.22
C TYR A 19 -4.28 -5.65 10.75
N LEU A 20 -4.33 -4.48 11.40
CA LEU A 20 -5.24 -3.39 11.03
C LEU A 20 -4.93 -2.84 9.64
N VAL A 21 -3.64 -2.67 9.29
CA VAL A 21 -3.23 -2.25 7.95
C VAL A 21 -3.64 -3.29 6.91
N GLY A 22 -3.41 -4.58 7.18
CA GLY A 22 -3.83 -5.66 6.29
C GLY A 22 -5.35 -5.73 6.12
N LEU A 23 -6.11 -5.55 7.21
CA LEU A 23 -7.57 -5.51 7.17
C LEU A 23 -8.09 -4.30 6.41
N PHE A 24 -7.49 -3.13 6.62
CA PHE A 24 -7.83 -1.90 5.89
C PHE A 24 -7.52 -2.03 4.40
N TRP A 25 -6.39 -2.66 4.06
CA TRP A 25 -6.01 -2.97 2.69
C TRP A 25 -7.00 -3.95 2.05
N HIS A 26 -7.40 -4.99 2.77
CA HIS A 26 -8.41 -5.94 2.31
C HIS A 26 -9.79 -5.26 2.16
N TRP A 27 -10.17 -4.36 3.06
CA TRP A 27 -11.42 -3.61 2.93
C TRP A 27 -11.45 -2.70 1.69
N ILE A 28 -10.34 -2.00 1.42
CA ILE A 28 -10.24 -1.09 0.28
C ILE A 28 -10.08 -1.85 -1.05
N PHE A 29 -9.30 -2.92 -1.08
CA PHE A 29 -8.89 -3.60 -2.31
C PHE A 29 -9.50 -4.98 -2.53
N SER A 30 -10.10 -5.61 -1.51
CA SER A 30 -10.70 -6.95 -1.59
C SER A 30 -12.22 -6.95 -1.69
N SER A 31 -12.82 -5.80 -1.97
CA SER A 31 -14.14 -5.79 -2.63
C SER A 31 -13.92 -6.32 -4.05
N ASP A 32 -13.88 -7.65 -4.22
CA ASP A 32 -13.70 -8.41 -5.48
C ASP A 32 -13.40 -7.50 -6.68
N ILE A 33 -12.21 -6.87 -6.71
CA ILE A 33 -11.89 -5.98 -7.82
C ILE A 33 -11.62 -6.93 -8.96
N PRO A 34 -12.52 -7.02 -9.95
CA PRO A 34 -12.37 -7.97 -11.02
C PRO A 34 -11.02 -7.72 -11.69
N SER A 35 -10.33 -8.76 -12.13
CA SER A 35 -8.98 -8.66 -12.70
C SER A 35 -8.86 -7.63 -13.84
N TYR A 36 -9.96 -7.23 -14.48
CA TYR A 36 -10.01 -6.15 -15.45
C TYR A 36 -9.85 -4.74 -14.85
N LEU A 37 -10.32 -4.49 -13.62
CA LEU A 37 -10.23 -3.19 -12.95
C LEU A 37 -8.83 -2.92 -12.41
N SER A 38 -8.10 -3.94 -11.96
CA SER A 38 -6.68 -3.78 -11.59
C SER A 38 -5.81 -3.46 -12.81
N GLY A 39 -6.07 -4.12 -13.95
CA GLY A 39 -5.46 -3.80 -15.23
C GLY A 39 -5.84 -2.39 -15.73
N ALA A 40 -7.08 -1.96 -15.54
CA ALA A 40 -7.54 -0.63 -15.91
C ALA A 40 -6.90 0.47 -15.04
N VAL A 41 -6.79 0.28 -13.72
CA VAL A 41 -6.10 1.22 -12.83
C VAL A 41 -4.60 1.26 -13.16
N GLY A 42 -3.97 0.12 -13.43
CA GLY A 42 -2.59 0.05 -13.90
C GLY A 42 -2.39 0.80 -15.21
N GLY A 43 -3.24 0.55 -16.22
CA GLY A 43 -3.20 1.22 -17.52
C GLY A 43 -3.50 2.73 -17.45
N LEU A 44 -4.51 3.13 -16.68
CA LEU A 44 -4.86 4.53 -16.46
C LEU A 44 -3.79 5.29 -15.67
N SER A 45 -3.06 4.61 -14.78
CA SER A 45 -1.91 5.21 -14.08
C SER A 45 -0.66 5.29 -14.97
N ALA A 46 -0.48 4.36 -15.91
CA ALA A 46 0.67 4.33 -16.79
C ALA A 46 0.75 5.55 -17.73
N VAL A 47 -0.39 6.04 -18.23
CA VAL A 47 -0.47 7.22 -19.11
C VAL A 47 0.07 8.48 -18.44
N PRO A 48 -0.45 8.95 -17.28
CA PRO A 48 0.09 10.13 -16.61
C PRO A 48 1.52 9.91 -16.12
N THR A 49 1.91 8.69 -15.72
CA THR A 49 3.31 8.39 -15.38
C THR A 49 4.24 8.54 -16.57
N TRP A 50 3.82 8.11 -17.77
CA TRP A 50 4.59 8.26 -19.01
C TRP A 50 4.75 9.72 -19.41
N GLU A 51 3.67 10.49 -19.35
CA GLU A 51 3.68 11.94 -19.61
C GLU A 51 4.56 12.68 -18.59
N PHE A 52 4.50 12.30 -17.32
CA PHE A 52 5.35 12.85 -16.28
C PHE A 52 6.83 12.51 -16.52
N LEU A 53 7.12 11.27 -16.91
CA LEU A 53 8.48 10.82 -17.19
C LEU A 53 9.07 11.53 -18.42
N GLN A 54 8.27 11.79 -19.46
CA GLN A 54 8.67 12.63 -20.59
C GLN A 54 8.96 14.07 -20.14
N ARG A 55 8.14 14.61 -19.22
CA ARG A 55 8.31 15.98 -18.72
C ARG A 55 9.54 16.16 -17.84
N VAL A 56 9.96 15.11 -17.13
CA VAL A 56 11.14 15.13 -16.24
C VAL A 56 12.41 14.62 -16.95
N ARG A 57 12.29 14.04 -18.15
CA ARG A 57 13.44 13.58 -18.93
C ARG A 57 14.34 14.77 -19.29
N PRO A 58 15.64 14.74 -18.95
CA PRO A 58 16.58 15.74 -19.43
C PRO A 58 16.78 15.53 -20.94
N GLN A 59 16.48 16.57 -21.73
CA GLN A 59 16.81 16.62 -23.15
C GLN A 59 18.34 16.55 -23.29
N ARG A 60 18.82 15.47 -23.89
CA ARG A 60 20.17 15.38 -24.47
C ARG A 60 20.03 15.45 -25.97
#